data_AF-A0A2V7X2G8-F1
#
_entry.id   AF-A0A2V7X2G8-F1
#
_cell.length_a   1.000
_cell.length_b   1.000
_cell.length_c   1.000
_cell.angle_alpha   90.00
_cell.angle_beta   90.00
_cell.angle_gamma   90.00
#
_symmetry.space_group_name_H-M   'P 1'
#
loop_
_entity.id
_entity.type
_entity.pdbx_description
1 polymer ?
#
loop_
_entity_poly.entity_id
_entity_poly.type
_entity_poly.pdbx_seq_one_letter_code
_entity_poly.pdbx_strand_id
1 'polypeptide(L)'
;MRTSPGALTAVLLALAGLSGSASADAPADRGTALVTLEDGTSVPLHNWSLSYEYGIAKQGTSPLFAPTARKPAWEFYAGKKALPVAGQTLTIAYSETMRSTESDTGIKTERIKTPREVTLAGADGKKTAFKVEPPARELLAESLEKGTTLMARTLDLLGETITGTKKDFCLLSYTAVVECGGTAADRVVKVEFQR
;
A
#
# COMPACT_ATOMS: atom_id res chain seq x y z
N MET A 1 -68.72 -9.63 14.67
CA MET A 1 -68.39 -10.18 13.34
C MET A 1 -67.67 -9.09 12.54
N ARG A 2 -66.54 -9.49 11.93
CA ARG A 2 -65.75 -8.85 10.85
C ARG A 2 -66.50 -7.77 10.04
N THR A 3 -65.89 -6.63 9.71
CA THR A 3 -64.92 -6.51 8.60
C THR A 3 -64.16 -5.16 8.64
N SER A 4 -62.88 -5.21 8.24
CA SER A 4 -61.92 -4.11 8.15
C SER A 4 -62.22 -3.10 7.03
N PRO A 5 -61.87 -1.81 7.17
CA PRO A 5 -61.62 -0.93 6.04
C PRO A 5 -60.13 -0.98 5.65
N GLY A 6 -59.89 -1.15 4.35
CA GLY A 6 -58.56 -1.09 3.76
C GLY A 6 -58.00 0.33 3.76
N ALA A 7 -56.68 0.42 3.96
CA ALA A 7 -55.89 1.60 3.68
C ALA A 7 -54.59 1.14 2.99
N LEU A 8 -54.59 1.18 1.66
CA LEU A 8 -53.39 1.06 0.83
C LEU A 8 -52.79 2.46 0.72
N THR A 9 -51.94 2.82 1.68
CA THR A 9 -51.13 4.04 1.60
C THR A 9 -49.82 3.68 0.91
N ALA A 10 -49.72 4.04 -0.37
CA ALA A 10 -48.47 4.05 -1.11
C ALA A 10 -47.57 5.17 -0.57
N VAL A 11 -46.48 4.81 0.10
CA VAL A 11 -45.40 5.75 0.42
C VAL A 11 -44.30 5.55 -0.61
N LEU A 12 -44.18 6.53 -1.51
CA LEU A 12 -42.98 6.74 -2.31
C LEU A 12 -41.78 6.91 -1.37
N LEU A 13 -40.81 6.00 -1.44
CA LEU A 13 -39.47 6.23 -0.91
C LEU A 13 -38.55 6.58 -2.08
N ALA A 14 -38.20 7.86 -2.09
CA ALA A 14 -37.36 8.54 -3.04
C ALA A 14 -35.93 8.00 -3.06
N LEU A 15 -35.35 8.06 -4.27
CA LEU A 15 -33.99 8.47 -4.61
C LEU A 15 -32.90 8.20 -3.56
N ALA A 16 -31.99 7.27 -3.84
CA ALA A 16 -30.79 7.51 -4.65
C ALA A 16 -29.73 8.36 -3.92
N GLY A 17 -28.53 7.78 -3.85
CA GLY A 17 -27.30 8.49 -3.52
C GLY A 17 -26.89 8.32 -2.07
N LEU A 18 -25.93 7.44 -1.83
CA LEU A 18 -24.75 7.66 -0.98
C LEU A 18 -23.94 6.36 -0.97
N SER A 19 -23.29 6.10 -2.10
CA SER A 19 -22.09 5.26 -2.14
C SER A 19 -20.97 6.12 -2.71
N GLY A 20 -20.80 7.30 -2.12
CA GLY A 20 -19.57 8.05 -2.26
C GLY A 20 -18.53 7.28 -1.46
N SER A 21 -17.66 6.56 -2.15
CA SER A 21 -16.36 6.17 -1.63
C SER A 21 -15.63 7.47 -1.29
N ALA A 22 -15.82 7.97 -0.07
CA ALA A 22 -15.04 9.11 0.40
C ALA A 22 -13.58 8.63 0.40
N SER A 23 -12.80 9.13 -0.56
CA SER A 23 -11.35 9.12 -0.44
C SER A 23 -11.07 9.83 0.88
N ALA A 24 -10.63 9.07 1.90
CA ALA A 24 -10.40 9.63 3.22
C ALA A 24 -9.38 10.78 3.08
N ASP A 25 -9.80 11.99 3.41
CA ASP A 25 -8.91 13.14 3.50
C ASP A 25 -7.73 12.79 4.41
N ALA A 26 -6.57 13.40 4.11
CA ALA A 26 -5.39 13.25 4.93
C ALA A 26 -5.72 13.56 6.40
N PRO A 27 -5.26 12.73 7.37
CA PRO A 27 -5.37 13.09 8.77
C PRO A 27 -4.77 14.49 9.00
N ALA A 28 -5.50 15.34 9.72
CA ALA A 28 -5.09 16.74 9.97
C ALA A 28 -3.76 16.84 10.73
N ASP A 29 -3.47 15.85 11.58
CA ASP A 29 -2.17 15.63 12.19
C ASP A 29 -1.65 14.26 11.78
N ARG A 30 -0.52 14.25 11.07
CA ARG A 30 0.14 13.03 10.59
C ARG A 30 1.29 12.64 11.50
N GLY A 31 1.62 13.45 12.50
CA GLY A 31 2.80 13.25 13.33
C GLY A 31 4.08 13.08 12.49
N THR A 32 5.03 12.33 13.05
CA THR A 32 6.28 11.94 12.39
C THR A 32 6.25 10.44 12.08
N ALA A 33 6.82 10.03 10.95
CA ALA A 33 7.15 8.63 10.69
C ALA A 33 8.65 8.42 10.89
N LEU A 34 9.06 7.48 11.75
CA LEU A 34 10.46 7.10 11.91
C LEU A 34 10.73 5.85 11.07
N VAL A 35 11.53 6.00 10.01
CA VAL A 35 11.93 4.90 9.13
C VAL A 35 13.23 4.30 9.64
N THR A 36 13.26 3.00 9.91
CA THR A 36 14.50 2.27 10.24
C THR A 36 14.90 1.37 9.07
N LEU A 37 16.14 1.52 8.64
CA LEU A 37 16.77 0.76 7.57
C LEU A 37 17.52 -0.45 8.15
N GLU A 38 17.82 -1.44 7.31
CA GLU A 38 18.46 -2.69 7.74
C GLU A 38 19.87 -2.46 8.32
N ASP A 39 20.58 -1.43 7.87
CA ASP A 39 21.89 -1.04 8.42
C ASP A 39 21.81 -0.35 9.80
N GLY A 40 20.60 -0.13 10.32
CA GLY A 40 20.33 0.54 11.60
C GLY A 40 20.10 2.04 11.47
N THR A 41 20.29 2.63 10.29
CA THR A 41 20.00 4.06 10.04
C THR A 41 18.53 4.34 10.31
N SER A 42 18.25 5.45 11.01
CA SER A 42 16.90 5.90 11.29
C SER A 42 16.65 7.30 10.74
N VAL A 43 15.59 7.46 9.95
CA VAL A 43 15.26 8.70 9.25
C VAL A 43 13.87 9.16 9.69
N PRO A 44 13.77 10.27 10.45
CA PRO A 44 12.48 10.86 10.78
C PRO A 44 11.92 11.64 9.58
N LEU A 45 10.65 11.41 9.28
CA LEU A 45 9.89 12.07 8.23
C LEU A 45 8.66 12.77 8.80
N HIS A 46 8.50 14.05 8.48
CA HIS A 46 7.24 14.78 8.64
C HIS A 46 6.51 14.85 7.29
N ASN A 47 5.26 15.35 7.30
CA ASN A 47 4.41 15.47 6.10
C ASN A 47 4.31 14.17 5.28
N TRP A 48 4.47 13.03 5.92
CA TRP A 48 4.57 11.76 5.21
C TRP A 48 3.24 11.36 4.58
N SER A 49 3.28 10.44 3.63
CA SER A 49 2.12 9.75 3.05
C SER A 49 2.55 8.39 2.50
N LEU A 50 1.66 7.39 2.53
CA LEU A 50 1.86 6.18 1.74
C LEU A 50 1.47 6.46 0.28
N SER A 51 2.13 5.80 -0.66
CA SER A 51 1.75 5.85 -2.06
C SER A 51 1.84 4.47 -2.69
N TYR A 52 0.79 4.11 -3.43
CA TYR A 52 0.77 2.88 -4.20
C TYR A 52 0.99 3.19 -5.67
N GLU A 53 2.07 2.67 -6.22
CA GLU A 53 2.28 2.69 -7.67
C GLU A 53 1.57 1.50 -8.32
N TYR A 54 0.92 1.73 -9.45
CA TYR A 54 0.26 0.68 -10.21
C TYR A 54 0.32 0.96 -11.71
N GLY A 55 0.38 -0.11 -12.51
CA GLY A 55 0.28 -0.04 -13.98
C GLY A 55 -1.14 -0.31 -14.46
N ILE A 56 -1.58 0.39 -15.50
CA ILE A 56 -2.86 0.12 -16.19
C ILE A 56 -2.58 -0.28 -17.64
N ALA A 57 -3.04 -1.47 -18.02
CA ALA A 57 -2.85 -2.00 -19.37
C ALA A 57 -4.17 -2.38 -20.03
N LYS A 58 -4.20 -2.40 -21.37
CA LYS A 58 -5.33 -3.00 -22.10
C LYS A 58 -5.28 -4.51 -21.97
N GLN A 59 -6.44 -5.14 -21.95
CA GLN A 59 -6.55 -6.60 -21.96
C GLN A 59 -5.79 -7.19 -23.16
N GLY A 60 -5.02 -8.24 -22.91
CA GLY A 60 -4.14 -8.85 -23.91
C GLY A 60 -2.75 -8.20 -24.02
N THR A 61 -2.47 -7.12 -23.27
CA THR A 61 -1.13 -6.51 -23.16
C THR A 61 -0.50 -6.77 -21.79
N SER A 62 0.83 -6.73 -21.71
CA SER A 62 1.54 -6.97 -20.45
C SER A 62 1.44 -5.75 -19.52
N PRO A 63 0.94 -5.91 -18.28
CA PRO A 63 0.91 -4.82 -17.30
C PRO A 63 2.29 -4.47 -16.74
N LEU A 64 3.33 -5.29 -16.98
CA LEU A 64 4.68 -5.08 -16.47
C LEU A 64 5.36 -3.82 -17.03
N PHE A 65 5.03 -3.48 -18.28
CA PHE A 65 5.60 -2.34 -19.01
C PHE A 65 4.56 -1.25 -19.29
N ALA A 66 3.40 -1.34 -18.65
CA ALA A 66 2.34 -0.38 -18.82
C ALA A 66 2.68 0.96 -18.16
N PRO A 67 2.12 2.09 -18.67
CA PRO A 67 2.19 3.36 -17.97
C PRO A 67 1.73 3.22 -16.52
N THR A 68 2.45 3.89 -15.63
CA THR A 68 2.20 3.83 -14.19
C THR A 68 1.47 5.07 -13.70
N ALA A 69 0.66 4.86 -12.66
CA ALA A 69 0.02 5.91 -11.89
C ALA A 69 0.30 5.67 -10.41
N ARG A 70 0.12 6.70 -9.59
CA ARG A 70 0.28 6.63 -8.14
C ARG A 70 -1.02 7.03 -7.45
N LYS A 71 -1.37 6.28 -6.40
CA LYS A 71 -2.46 6.63 -5.48
C LYS A 71 -1.86 7.02 -4.12
N PRO A 72 -2.05 8.27 -3.65
CA PRO A 72 -1.75 8.62 -2.27
C PRO A 72 -2.71 7.90 -1.31
N ALA A 73 -2.21 7.50 -0.15
CA ALA A 73 -2.96 6.77 0.86
C ALA A 73 -2.47 7.06 2.29
N TRP A 74 -3.32 6.73 3.25
CA TRP A 74 -3.09 6.88 4.70
C TRP A 74 -3.17 5.55 5.45
N GLU A 75 -3.36 4.49 4.69
CA GLU A 75 -3.68 3.16 5.15
C GLU A 75 -2.78 2.15 4.46
N PHE A 76 -2.43 1.11 5.19
CA PHE A 76 -1.80 -0.08 4.63
C PHE A 76 -2.88 -0.96 3.99
N TYR A 77 -2.69 -1.31 2.72
CA TYR A 77 -3.59 -2.15 1.95
C TYR A 77 -3.03 -3.57 1.84
N ALA A 78 -3.82 -4.55 2.25
CA ALA A 78 -3.51 -5.97 2.14
C ALA A 78 -4.69 -6.71 1.50
N GLY A 79 -4.57 -7.02 0.21
CA GLY A 79 -5.69 -7.50 -0.59
C GLY A 79 -6.84 -6.49 -0.56
N LYS A 80 -7.99 -6.89 -0.04
CA LYS A 80 -9.19 -6.02 0.07
C LYS A 80 -9.26 -5.18 1.35
N LYS A 81 -8.32 -5.33 2.27
CA LYS A 81 -8.35 -4.66 3.57
C LYS A 81 -7.61 -3.33 3.49
N ALA A 82 -8.22 -2.29 4.04
CA ALA A 82 -7.56 -1.03 4.37
C ALA A 82 -7.36 -0.94 5.88
N LEU A 83 -6.11 -0.70 6.30
CA LEU A 83 -5.70 -0.74 7.70
C LEU A 83 -5.08 0.60 8.06
N PRO A 84 -5.58 1.32 9.07
CA PRO A 84 -4.95 2.55 9.52
C PRO A 84 -3.53 2.24 10.00
N VAL A 85 -2.58 3.15 9.78
CA VAL A 85 -1.20 2.98 10.28
C VAL A 85 -0.81 4.02 11.34
N ALA A 86 -1.59 5.09 11.50
CA ALA A 86 -1.30 6.14 12.49
C ALA A 86 -1.29 5.58 13.93
N GLY A 87 -0.19 5.81 14.65
CA GLY A 87 0.05 5.28 15.99
C GLY A 87 0.46 3.80 16.00
N GLN A 88 0.84 3.24 14.86
CA GLN A 88 1.28 1.85 14.73
C GLN A 88 2.72 1.76 14.24
N THR A 89 3.33 0.61 14.54
CA THR A 89 4.60 0.21 13.97
C THR A 89 4.37 -0.81 12.87
N LEU A 90 4.84 -0.51 11.66
CA LEU A 90 4.92 -1.44 10.55
C LEU A 90 6.30 -2.08 10.55
N THR A 91 6.38 -3.41 10.52
CA THR A 91 7.64 -4.16 10.44
C THR A 91 7.60 -5.06 9.22
N ILE A 92 8.68 -5.07 8.42
CA ILE A 92 8.79 -5.86 7.19
C ILE A 92 9.76 -7.01 7.44
N ALA A 93 9.25 -8.23 7.35
CA ALA A 93 10.07 -9.43 7.38
C ALA A 93 10.46 -9.84 5.96
N TYR A 94 11.73 -10.15 5.77
CA TYR A 94 12.31 -10.54 4.49
C TYR A 94 12.67 -12.02 4.48
N SER A 95 12.51 -12.67 3.33
CA SER A 95 13.09 -13.98 3.04
C SER A 95 14.32 -13.83 2.16
N GLU A 96 15.37 -14.59 2.42
CA GLU A 96 16.57 -14.60 1.58
C GLU A 96 16.49 -15.72 0.54
N THR A 97 16.81 -15.40 -0.71
CA THR A 97 16.92 -16.35 -1.82
C THR A 97 18.18 -16.09 -2.61
N MET A 98 18.81 -17.14 -3.13
CA MET A 98 19.94 -17.00 -4.06
C MET A 98 19.38 -16.79 -5.46
N ARG A 99 19.74 -15.69 -6.11
CA ARG A 99 19.44 -15.45 -7.53
C ARG A 99 20.73 -15.54 -8.32
N SER A 100 20.73 -16.37 -9.36
CA SER A 100 21.79 -16.42 -10.35
C SER A 100 21.35 -15.65 -11.59
N THR A 101 22.14 -14.64 -11.95
CA THR A 101 21.96 -13.83 -13.16
C THR A 101 23.14 -14.11 -14.08
N GLU A 102 22.84 -14.58 -15.29
CA GLU A 102 23.83 -14.76 -16.33
C GLU A 102 24.17 -13.40 -16.95
N SER A 103 25.46 -13.13 -17.12
CA SER A 103 26.00 -11.92 -17.74
C SER A 103 27.10 -12.29 -18.72
N ASP A 104 27.50 -11.35 -19.58
CA ASP A 104 28.61 -11.55 -20.53
C ASP A 104 29.94 -11.94 -19.84
N THR A 105 30.06 -11.67 -18.54
CA THR A 105 31.23 -12.02 -17.71
C THR A 105 31.09 -13.32 -16.91
N GLY A 106 29.99 -14.05 -17.11
CA GLY A 106 29.67 -15.30 -16.41
C GLY A 106 28.43 -15.19 -15.51
N ILE A 107 28.19 -16.24 -14.70
CA ILE A 107 27.05 -16.33 -13.80
C ILE A 107 27.37 -15.61 -12.48
N LYS A 108 26.67 -14.53 -12.20
CA LYS A 108 26.70 -13.85 -10.89
C LYS A 108 25.60 -14.44 -10.01
N THR A 109 25.97 -14.99 -8.86
CA THR A 109 24.98 -15.42 -7.85
C THR A 109 25.00 -14.45 -6.68
N GLU A 110 23.83 -13.90 -6.33
CA GLU A 110 23.69 -12.95 -5.24
C GLU A 110 22.54 -13.32 -4.30
N ARG A 111 22.68 -12.95 -3.01
CA ARG A 111 21.62 -13.08 -2.02
C ARG A 111 20.66 -11.91 -2.18
N ILE A 112 19.41 -12.22 -2.47
CA ILE A 112 18.34 -11.23 -2.57
C ILE A 112 17.38 -11.46 -1.41
N LYS A 113 17.09 -10.40 -0.67
CA LYS A 113 16.05 -10.43 0.36
C LYS A 113 14.79 -9.80 -0.21
N THR A 114 13.72 -10.58 -0.18
CA THR A 114 12.41 -10.18 -0.70
C THR A 114 11.42 -10.03 0.47
N PRO A 115 10.63 -8.95 0.54
CA PRO A 115 9.56 -8.84 1.52
C PRO A 115 8.63 -10.05 1.48
N ARG A 116 8.37 -10.68 2.62
CA ARG A 116 7.50 -11.85 2.75
C ARG A 116 6.26 -11.56 3.57
N GLU A 117 6.41 -10.78 4.63
CA GLU A 117 5.37 -10.56 5.62
C GLU A 117 5.50 -9.15 6.20
N VAL A 118 4.36 -8.53 6.50
CA VAL A 118 4.25 -7.24 7.17
C VAL A 118 3.53 -7.46 8.49
N THR A 119 4.09 -6.97 9.57
CA THR A 119 3.42 -6.92 10.88
C THR A 119 3.06 -5.49 11.22
N LEU A 120 1.79 -5.26 11.56
CA LEU A 120 1.35 -4.03 12.19
C LEU A 120 1.19 -4.26 13.70
N ALA A 121 1.82 -3.40 14.51
CA ALA A 121 1.74 -3.43 15.96
C ALA A 121 1.18 -2.10 16.49
N GLY A 122 0.10 -2.15 17.26
CA GLY A 122 -0.45 -0.98 17.94
C GLY A 122 0.28 -0.65 19.24
N ALA A 123 0.01 0.55 19.78
CA ALA A 123 0.51 0.97 21.10
C ALA A 123 0.00 0.07 22.25
N ASP A 124 -1.11 -0.65 22.04
CA ASP A 124 -1.65 -1.67 22.93
C ASP A 124 -0.84 -2.98 22.92
N GLY A 125 0.21 -3.06 22.09
CA GLY A 125 1.05 -4.25 21.90
C GLY A 125 0.40 -5.32 21.02
N LYS A 126 -0.81 -5.11 20.51
CA LYS A 126 -1.49 -6.07 19.63
C LYS A 126 -0.80 -6.08 18.27
N LYS A 127 -0.40 -7.28 17.84
CA LYS A 127 0.27 -7.51 16.55
C LYS A 127 -0.63 -8.24 15.58
N THR A 128 -0.66 -7.79 14.34
CA THR A 128 -1.34 -8.48 13.23
C THR A 128 -0.35 -8.64 12.08
N ALA A 129 -0.11 -9.89 11.69
CA ALA A 129 0.76 -10.22 10.56
C ALA A 129 -0.06 -10.42 9.28
N PHE A 130 0.48 -9.93 8.17
CA PHE A 130 -0.09 -9.97 6.83
C PHE A 130 0.94 -10.51 5.87
N LYS A 131 0.55 -11.44 5.00
CA LYS A 131 1.37 -11.78 3.84
C LYS A 131 1.45 -10.56 2.93
N VAL A 132 2.57 -10.42 2.23
CA VAL A 132 2.70 -9.39 1.17
C VAL A 132 1.76 -9.77 0.04
N GLU A 133 0.61 -9.11 -0.01
CA GLU A 133 -0.43 -9.29 -1.02
C GLU A 133 -0.70 -7.92 -1.68
N PRO A 134 -0.77 -7.85 -3.02
CA PRO A 134 -1.13 -6.62 -3.71
C PRO A 134 -2.50 -6.09 -3.25
N PRO A 135 -2.69 -4.76 -3.17
CA PRO A 135 -4.00 -4.18 -2.93
C PRO A 135 -5.00 -4.56 -4.03
N ALA A 136 -6.26 -4.75 -3.64
CA ALA A 136 -7.34 -4.98 -4.58
C ALA A 136 -7.55 -3.75 -5.48
N ARG A 137 -7.94 -3.97 -6.74
CA ARG A 137 -8.03 -2.91 -7.75
C ARG A 137 -8.93 -1.75 -7.32
N GLU A 138 -10.02 -2.05 -6.61
CA GLU A 138 -11.00 -1.09 -6.11
C GLU A 138 -10.42 -0.13 -5.07
N LEU A 139 -9.34 -0.53 -4.40
CA LEU A 139 -8.60 0.35 -3.49
C LEU A 139 -7.64 1.28 -4.23
N LEU A 140 -7.29 0.99 -5.49
CA LEU A 140 -6.31 1.76 -6.27
C LEU A 140 -6.95 2.71 -7.29
N ALA A 141 -8.05 2.31 -7.92
CA ALA A 141 -8.75 3.11 -8.91
C ALA A 141 -10.27 2.99 -8.72
N GLU A 142 -10.96 4.13 -8.71
CA GLU A 142 -12.43 4.19 -8.49
C GLU A 142 -13.22 3.66 -9.68
N SER A 143 -12.70 3.85 -10.90
CA SER A 143 -13.28 3.35 -12.13
C SER A 143 -12.17 3.00 -13.11
N LEU A 144 -12.30 1.83 -13.74
CA LEU A 144 -11.41 1.37 -14.79
C LEU A 144 -12.24 1.09 -16.03
N GLU A 145 -11.73 1.50 -17.18
CA GLU A 145 -12.37 1.20 -18.45
C GLU A 145 -12.54 -0.32 -18.63
N LYS A 146 -13.66 -0.75 -19.20
CA LYS A 146 -13.91 -2.17 -19.48
C LYS A 146 -12.79 -2.71 -20.37
N GLY A 147 -12.23 -3.87 -19.99
CA GLY A 147 -11.13 -4.46 -20.73
C GLY A 147 -9.76 -3.86 -20.40
N THR A 148 -9.61 -3.21 -19.25
CA THR A 148 -8.30 -2.87 -18.69
C THR A 148 -7.92 -3.78 -17.53
N THR A 149 -6.63 -4.02 -17.37
CA THR A 149 -6.03 -4.72 -16.23
C THR A 149 -5.24 -3.72 -15.41
N LEU A 150 -5.25 -3.91 -14.09
CA LEU A 150 -4.50 -3.12 -13.14
C LEU A 150 -3.56 -4.06 -12.38
N MET A 151 -2.32 -3.62 -12.19
CA MET A 151 -1.33 -4.33 -11.39
C MET A 151 -0.63 -3.37 -10.45
N ALA A 152 -0.77 -3.58 -9.14
CA ALA A 152 0.03 -2.87 -8.16
C ALA A 152 1.51 -3.24 -8.33
N ARG A 153 2.39 -2.25 -8.21
CA ARG A 153 3.84 -2.37 -8.42
C ARG A 153 4.59 -2.21 -7.12
N THR A 154 4.37 -1.11 -6.41
CA THR A 154 5.03 -0.82 -5.13
C THR A 154 4.10 -0.19 -4.12
N LEU A 155 4.50 -0.32 -2.86
CA LEU A 155 4.11 0.57 -1.78
C LEU A 155 5.34 1.37 -1.36
N ASP A 156 5.18 2.68 -1.41
CA ASP A 156 6.21 3.67 -1.11
C ASP A 156 5.80 4.53 0.10
N LEU A 157 6.78 4.99 0.88
CA LEU A 157 6.61 5.99 1.91
C LEU A 157 7.31 7.27 1.48
N LEU A 158 6.51 8.30 1.22
CA LEU A 158 7.00 9.63 0.89
C LEU A 158 6.95 10.50 2.14
N GLY A 159 7.90 11.42 2.26
CA GLY A 159 7.89 12.40 3.32
C GLY A 159 9.03 13.41 3.21
N GLU A 160 9.11 14.28 4.19
CA GLU A 160 10.14 15.33 4.27
C GLU A 160 10.95 15.13 5.56
N THR A 161 12.27 15.13 5.44
CA THR A 161 13.16 15.16 6.60
C THR A 161 13.10 16.51 7.30
N ILE A 162 13.58 16.59 8.55
CA ILE A 162 13.62 17.84 9.34
C ILE A 162 14.34 19.00 8.62
N THR A 163 15.27 18.71 7.72
CA THR A 163 15.98 19.72 6.92
C THR A 163 15.20 20.15 5.67
N GLY A 164 13.97 19.67 5.47
CA GLY A 164 13.12 19.94 4.31
C GLY A 164 13.44 19.10 3.07
N THR A 165 14.35 18.13 3.17
CA THR A 165 14.68 17.25 2.04
C THR A 165 13.57 16.22 1.84
N LYS A 166 12.95 16.20 0.66
CA LYS A 166 11.99 15.17 0.26
C LYS A 166 12.68 13.81 0.10
N LYS A 167 12.06 12.77 0.65
CA LYS A 167 12.52 11.38 0.59
C LYS A 167 11.37 10.48 0.17
N ASP A 168 11.73 9.44 -0.55
CA ASP A 168 10.85 8.34 -0.96
C ASP A 168 11.55 7.04 -0.56
N PHE A 169 10.84 6.17 0.15
CA PHE A 169 11.30 4.86 0.56
C PHE A 169 10.38 3.77 0.00
N CYS A 170 10.93 2.92 -0.87
CA CYS A 170 10.25 1.73 -1.36
C CYS A 170 10.10 0.72 -0.21
N LEU A 171 8.87 0.49 0.24
CA LEU A 171 8.59 -0.42 1.35
C LEU A 171 8.37 -1.84 0.84
N LEU A 172 7.48 -2.01 -0.13
CA LEU A 172 7.11 -3.32 -0.69
C LEU A 172 7.10 -3.27 -2.20
N SER A 173 7.60 -4.35 -2.81
CA SER A 173 7.36 -4.62 -4.21
C SER A 173 6.36 -5.76 -4.35
N TYR A 174 5.38 -5.55 -5.21
CA TYR A 174 4.33 -6.52 -5.54
C TYR A 174 4.64 -7.28 -6.84
N THR A 175 5.73 -6.93 -7.53
CA THR A 175 6.07 -7.48 -8.85
C THR A 175 7.56 -7.81 -8.92
N ALA A 176 7.94 -8.72 -9.80
CA ALA A 176 9.36 -9.04 -10.03
C ALA A 176 10.15 -7.92 -10.74
N VAL A 177 9.48 -6.86 -11.22
CA VAL A 177 10.10 -5.79 -12.01
C VAL A 177 10.67 -4.68 -11.12
N VAL A 178 10.15 -4.54 -9.90
CA VAL A 178 10.62 -3.55 -8.95
C VAL A 178 11.24 -4.26 -7.77
N GLU A 179 12.38 -3.76 -7.30
CA GLU A 179 13.07 -4.28 -6.13
C GLU A 179 13.18 -3.18 -5.08
N CYS A 180 12.45 -3.33 -3.98
CA CYS A 180 12.61 -2.43 -2.83
C CYS A 180 13.81 -2.86 -1.99
N GLY A 181 14.71 -1.92 -1.69
CA GLY A 181 15.81 -2.17 -0.76
C GLY A 181 16.88 -3.11 -1.30
N GLY A 182 17.44 -2.80 -2.47
CA GLY A 182 18.52 -3.60 -3.07
C GLY A 182 19.75 -3.73 -2.17
N THR A 183 20.03 -2.73 -1.35
CA THR A 183 21.10 -2.73 -0.34
C THR A 183 20.56 -2.61 1.08
N ALA A 184 21.36 -2.94 2.09
CA ALA A 184 20.98 -2.78 3.51
C ALA A 184 20.70 -1.30 3.88
N ALA A 185 21.36 -0.36 3.21
CA ALA A 185 21.16 1.07 3.43
C ALA A 185 19.84 1.59 2.85
N ASP A 186 19.22 0.86 1.91
CA ASP A 186 17.95 1.27 1.28
C ASP A 186 16.77 0.40 1.74
N ARG A 187 17.04 -0.71 2.45
CA ARG A 187 16.03 -1.70 2.85
C ARG A 187 15.35 -1.26 4.14
N VAL A 188 14.10 -0.83 4.03
CA VAL A 188 13.28 -0.51 5.21
C VAL A 188 12.88 -1.78 5.95
N VAL A 189 13.20 -1.87 7.23
CA VAL A 189 12.80 -3.00 8.10
C VAL A 189 11.67 -2.63 9.05
N LYS A 190 11.52 -1.34 9.37
CA LYS A 190 10.51 -0.85 10.31
C LYS A 190 10.12 0.59 9.99
N VAL A 191 8.85 0.92 10.19
CA VAL A 191 8.34 2.29 10.18
C VAL A 191 7.46 2.49 11.42
N GLU A 192 7.78 3.49 12.24
CA GLU A 192 6.98 3.87 13.40
C GLU A 192 6.20 5.14 13.08
N PHE A 193 4.88 5.01 12.89
CA PHE A 193 4.00 6.14 12.62
C PHE A 193 3.50 6.74 13.93
N GLN A 194 4.01 7.91 14.29
CA GLN A 194 3.58 8.62 15.49
C GLN A 194 2.18 9.22 15.30
N ARG A 195 1.48 9.45 16.42
CA ARG A 195 0.22 10.19 16.46
C ARG A 195 0.44 11.62 16.93
#